data_AF-A0A7W2INP8-F1
#
_entry.id   AF-A0A7W2INP8-F1
#
_cell.length_a   1.000
_cell.length_b   1.000
_cell.length_c   1.000
_cell.angle_alpha   90.00
_cell.angle_beta   90.00
_cell.angle_gamma   90.00
#
_symmetry.space_group_name_H-M   'P 1'
#
loop_
_entity.id
_entity.type
_entity.pdbx_description
1 polymer ?
#
loop_
_entity_poly.entity_id
_entity_poly.type
_entity_poly.pdbx_seq_one_letter_code
_entity_poly.pdbx_strand_id
1 'polypeptide(L)' 'RGHPAAEVAERLGVSVHSIYAWTKRYGVPEVERKAQDAQSDEMRRLKAELKRVTEERDILKKAAVYFAKTSG' A
#
# COMPACT_ATOMS: atom_id res chain seq x y z
N ARG A 1 1.88 18.77 -31.44
CA ARG A 1 1.51 17.43 -31.96
C ARG A 1 1.81 16.42 -30.86
N GLY A 2 0.90 15.50 -30.55
CA GLY A 2 1.19 14.41 -29.60
C GLY A 2 1.98 13.29 -30.27
N HIS A 3 2.88 12.65 -29.53
CA HIS A 3 3.53 11.40 -29.95
C HIS A 3 2.71 10.21 -29.44
N PRO A 4 2.58 9.11 -30.20
CA PRO A 4 1.98 7.88 -29.72
C PRO A 4 2.73 7.33 -28.50
N ALA A 5 2.00 6.79 -27.53
CA ALA A 5 2.59 6.23 -26.31
C ALA A 5 3.62 5.11 -26.61
N ALA A 6 3.44 4.36 -27.70
CA ALA A 6 4.37 3.34 -28.17
C ALA A 6 5.72 3.91 -28.61
N GLU A 7 5.71 4.99 -29.41
CA GLU A 7 6.93 5.68 -29.86
C GLU A 7 7.69 6.28 -28.68
N VAL A 8 6.96 6.88 -27.73
CA VAL A 8 7.56 7.44 -26.51
C VAL A 8 8.16 6.34 -25.65
N ALA A 9 7.47 5.21 -25.51
CA ALA A 9 7.94 4.07 -24.74
C ALA A 9 9.23 3.47 -25.32
N GLU A 10 9.28 3.28 -26.64
CA GLU A 10 10.46 2.79 -27.36
C GLU A 10 11.66 3.74 -27.18
N ARG A 11 11.45 5.05 -27.39
CA ARG A 11 12.50 6.06 -27.23
C ARG A 11 13.07 6.13 -25.81
N LEU A 12 12.23 5.87 -24.81
CA LEU A 12 12.60 5.90 -23.39
C LEU A 12 13.05 4.54 -22.85
N GLY A 13 12.97 3.46 -23.64
CA GLY A 13 13.32 2.11 -23.22
C GLY A 13 12.41 1.56 -22.10
N VAL A 14 11.15 1.99 -22.05
CA VAL A 14 10.17 1.56 -21.03
C VAL A 14 8.97 0.88 -21.68
N SER A 15 8.10 0.26 -20.88
CA SER A 15 6.86 -0.30 -21.39
C SER A 15 5.84 0.80 -21.70
N VAL A 16 4.99 0.58 -22.71
CA VAL A 16 3.84 1.44 -23.01
C VAL A 16 2.92 1.58 -21.80
N HIS A 17 2.79 0.53 -21.00
CA HIS A 17 2.05 0.56 -19.74
C HIS A 17 2.58 1.61 -18.76
N SER A 18 3.91 1.75 -18.65
CA SER A 18 4.54 2.76 -17.79
C SER A 18 4.22 4.17 -18.25
N ILE A 19 4.20 4.42 -19.57
CA ILE A 19 3.81 5.72 -20.13
C ILE A 19 2.38 6.07 -19.74
N TYR A 20 1.43 5.14 -19.89
CA TYR A 20 0.04 5.37 -19.46
C TYR A 20 -0.08 5.56 -17.96
N ALA A 21 0.65 4.77 -17.16
CA ALA A 21 0.66 4.89 -15.71
C ALA A 21 1.18 6.26 -15.26
N TRP A 22 2.27 6.76 -15.84
CA TRP A 22 2.80 8.09 -15.56
C TRP A 22 1.88 9.19 -16.05
N THR A 23 1.30 9.06 -17.24
CA THR A 23 0.33 10.03 -17.76
C THR A 23 -0.87 10.16 -16.83
N LYS A 24 -1.42 9.02 -16.36
CA LYS A 24 -2.51 9.01 -15.38
C LYS A 24 -2.07 9.59 -14.05
N ARG A 25 -0.89 9.19 -13.55
CA ARG A 25 -0.39 9.65 -12.24
C ARG A 25 -0.13 11.14 -12.26
N TYR A 26 0.57 11.66 -13.25
CA TYR A 26 0.99 13.07 -13.31
C TYR A 26 -0.02 14.01 -13.99
N GLY A 27 -1.11 13.46 -14.55
CA GLY A 27 -2.22 14.25 -15.11
C GLY A 27 -3.13 14.90 -14.06
N VAL A 28 -2.99 14.53 -12.78
CA VAL A 28 -3.68 15.17 -11.64
C VAL A 28 -2.75 16.14 -10.90
N PRO A 29 -3.25 17.20 -10.24
CA PRO A 29 -2.44 18.18 -9.50
C PRO A 29 -1.53 17.53 -8.43
N GLU A 30 -0.35 18.11 -8.21
CA GLU A 30 0.63 17.58 -7.25
C GLU A 30 0.07 17.48 -5.82
N VAL A 31 -0.73 18.46 -5.41
CA VAL A 31 -1.36 18.48 -4.08
C VAL A 31 -2.27 17.26 -3.88
N GLU A 32 -3.08 16.93 -4.90
CA GLU A 32 -3.97 15.77 -4.87
C GLU A 32 -3.18 14.45 -4.86
N ARG A 33 -2.09 14.35 -5.64
CA ARG A 33 -1.22 13.16 -5.62
C ARG A 33 -0.59 12.94 -4.26
N LYS A 34 -0.05 14.00 -3.65
CA LYS A 34 0.57 13.92 -2.32
C LYS A 34 -0.46 13.53 -1.25
N ALA A 35 -1.68 14.06 -1.33
CA ALA A 35 -2.75 13.66 -0.43
C ALA A 35 -3.11 12.17 -0.60
N GLN A 36 -3.20 11.68 -1.82
CA GLN A 36 -3.46 10.27 -2.10
C GLN A 36 -2.32 9.35 -1.62
N ASP A 37 -1.06 9.73 -1.87
CA ASP A 37 0.11 8.98 -1.42
C ASP A 37 0.14 8.93 0.11
N ALA A 38 -0.08 10.06 0.80
CA ALA A 38 -0.16 10.13 2.27
C ALA A 38 -1.30 9.27 2.84
N GLN A 39 -2.48 9.26 2.20
CA GLN A 39 -3.59 8.40 2.60
C GLN A 39 -3.23 6.91 2.45
N SER A 40 -2.50 6.55 1.39
CA SER A 40 -2.05 5.17 1.17
C SER A 40 -1.03 4.72 2.23
N ASP A 41 -0.12 5.61 2.61
CA ASP A 41 0.87 5.35 3.65
C ASP A 41 0.22 5.17 5.02
N GLU A 42 -0.74 6.02 5.38
CA GLU A 42 -1.48 5.88 6.63
C GLU A 42 -2.31 4.58 6.63
N MET A 43 -2.92 4.23 5.50
CA MET A 43 -3.63 2.95 5.34
C MET A 43 -2.70 1.75 5.58
N ARG A 44 -1.47 1.79 5.08
CA ARG A 44 -0.47 0.74 5.31
C ARG A 44 -0.07 0.68 6.77
N ARG A 45 0.18 1.82 7.41
CA ARG A 45 0.51 1.92 8.84
C ARG A 45 -0.58 1.32 9.71
N LEU A 46 -1.84 1.74 9.51
CA LEU A 46 -2.98 1.26 10.28
C LEU A 46 -3.18 -0.25 10.13
N LYS A 47 -3.03 -0.79 8.91
CA LYS A 47 -3.10 -2.24 8.68
C LYS A 47 -2.00 -3.00 9.43
N ALA A 48 -0.78 -2.46 9.47
CA ALA A 48 0.33 -3.05 10.19
C ALA A 48 0.11 -3.03 11.71
N GLU A 49 -0.37 -1.91 12.25
CA GLU A 49 -0.68 -1.77 13.67
C GLU A 49 -1.84 -2.68 14.09
N LEU A 50 -2.91 -2.74 13.28
CA LEU A 50 -4.03 -3.63 13.51
C LEU A 50 -3.57 -5.09 13.56
N LYS A 51 -2.70 -5.50 12.63
CA LYS A 51 -2.12 -6.85 12.63
C LYS A 51 -1.35 -7.12 13.91
N ARG A 52 -0.42 -6.23 14.29
CA ARG A 52 0.38 -6.36 15.51
C ARG A 52 -0.48 -6.51 16.76
N VAL A 53 -1.44 -5.61 16.97
CA VAL A 53 -2.32 -5.63 18.16
C VAL A 53 -3.23 -6.87 18.16
N THR A 54 -3.66 -7.32 16.99
CA THR A 54 -4.42 -8.57 16.86
C THR A 54 -3.60 -9.77 17.30
N GLU A 55 -2.34 -9.87 16.87
CA GLU A 55 -1.41 -10.93 17.26
C GLU A 55 -1.13 -10.91 18.76
N GLU A 56 -0.84 -9.74 19.34
CA GLU A 56 -0.62 -9.56 20.79
C GLU A 56 -1.82 -10.03 21.61
N ARG A 57 -3.03 -9.60 21.23
CA ARG A 57 -4.27 -10.03 21.86
C ARG A 57 -4.43 -11.55 21.79
N ASP A 58 -4.13 -12.15 20.64
CA ASP A 58 -4.31 -13.59 20.44
C ASP A 58 -3.28 -14.41 21.22
N ILE A 59 -2.05 -13.91 21.40
CA ILE A 59 -1.05 -14.49 22.29
C ILE A 59 -1.57 -14.50 23.74
N LEU A 60 -2.07 -13.36 24.23
CA LEU A 60 -2.60 -13.26 25.60
C LEU A 60 -3.79 -14.19 25.82
N LYS A 61 -4.70 -14.28 24.86
CA LYS A 61 -5.82 -15.24 24.90
C LYS A 61 -5.34 -16.69 25.01
N LYS A 62 -4.35 -17.08 24.19
CA LYS A 62 -3.77 -18.42 24.25
C LYS A 62 -3.12 -18.70 25.61
N ALA A 63 -2.40 -17.73 26.16
CA ALA A 63 -1.77 -17.85 27.48
C ALA A 63 -2.84 -18.03 28.58
N ALA A 64 -3.89 -17.21 28.59
CA ALA A 64 -4.98 -17.32 29.57
C ALA A 64 -5.66 -18.70 29.54
N VAL A 65 -5.92 -19.24 28.34
CA VAL A 65 -6.49 -20.59 28.17
C VAL A 65 -5.53 -21.66 28.70
N TYR A 66 -4.22 -21.53 28.45
CA TYR A 66 -3.23 -22.46 28.97
C TYR A 66 -3.22 -22.46 30.51
N PHE A 67 -3.10 -21.28 31.14
CA PHE A 67 -3.08 -21.17 32.59
C PHE A 67 -4.37 -21.69 33.25
N ALA A 68 -5.54 -21.38 32.69
CA ALA A 68 -6.81 -21.88 33.22
C ALA A 68 -6.87 -23.43 33.23
N LYS A 69 -6.22 -24.10 32.27
CA LYS A 69 -6.17 -25.57 32.20
C LYS A 69 -5.15 -26.20 33.15
N THR A 70 -4.06 -25.50 33.49
CA THR A 70 -3.00 -26.02 34.36
C THR A 70 -3.18 -25.69 35.83
N SER A 71 -4.12 -24.79 36.16
CA SER A 71 -4.39 -24.32 37.53
C SER A 71 -5.50 -25.11 38.25
N GLY A 72 -6.15 -26.06 37.56
CA GLY A 72 -7.18 -26.95 38.11
C GLY A 72 -6.71 -28.39 38.08
#